data_AF-T2J7M4-F1
#
_entry.id   AF-T2J7M4-F1
#
_cell.length_a   1.000
_cell.length_b   1.000
_cell.length_c   1.000
_cell.angle_alpha   90.00
_cell.angle_beta   90.00
_cell.angle_gamma   90.00
#
_symmetry.space_group_name_H-M   'P 1'
#
loop_
_entity.id
_entity.type
_entity.pdbx_description
1 polymer ?
#
loop_
_entity_poly.entity_id
_entity_poly.type
_entity_poly.pdbx_seq_one_letter_code
_entity_poly.pdbx_strand_id
1 'polypeptide(L)'
;MSDISVETNNLGWQLSQWQQRISEKWELMGTGLANNLADTTFPSWLNSPLVKAITHLLFWGMIAVSLIWIIWKGQQWVRWYRRNIKSYSDRRTINNIPEITPDRSVDHWVSQAQQAQIQGNYQQACQCLYQAMLQQLHNQKIIPHQSSRTDGEYGKIIATMSQPQPYQKLLRIHQELCFGNFSASISLVETCWQAYEEIIKL
;
A
#
# COMPACT_ATOMS: atom_id res chain seq x y z
N MET A 1 -12.84 12.40 41.69
CA MET A 1 -12.85 13.14 40.41
C MET A 1 -11.46 12.99 39.83
N SER A 2 -11.29 12.10 38.86
CA SER A 2 -9.99 11.73 38.30
C SER A 2 -9.76 12.46 36.99
N ASP A 3 -8.76 13.34 36.99
CA ASP A 3 -8.22 14.02 35.82
C ASP A 3 -7.72 13.00 34.80
N ILE A 4 -8.23 13.08 33.57
CA ILE A 4 -7.74 12.31 32.44
C ILE A 4 -6.71 13.19 31.73
N SER A 5 -5.44 13.01 32.09
CA SER A 5 -4.30 13.55 31.35
C SER A 5 -4.24 12.88 29.98
N VAL A 6 -4.63 13.63 28.93
CA VAL A 6 -4.50 13.20 27.54
C VAL A 6 -3.01 13.26 27.17
N GLU A 7 -2.36 12.09 27.16
CA GLU A 7 -0.95 11.93 26.84
C GLU A 7 -0.63 12.33 25.39
N THR A 8 0.45 13.10 25.28
CA THR A 8 0.96 13.77 24.09
C THR A 8 1.73 12.83 23.17
N ASN A 9 1.03 12.13 22.25
CA ASN A 9 1.59 11.61 20.98
C ASN A 9 0.48 11.06 20.04
N ASN A 10 -0.57 11.86 19.82
CA ASN A 10 -1.72 11.47 19.01
C ASN A 10 -1.38 11.42 17.51
N LEU A 11 -1.08 10.23 17.00
CA LEU A 11 -0.89 9.92 15.57
C LEU A 11 -2.10 10.32 14.70
N GLY A 12 -3.31 10.36 15.28
CA GLY A 12 -4.50 10.87 14.59
C GLY A 12 -4.37 12.36 14.26
N TRP A 13 -3.70 13.15 15.11
CA TRP A 13 -3.39 14.54 14.80
C TRP A 13 -2.39 14.64 13.65
N GLN A 14 -1.33 13.85 13.64
CA GLN A 14 -0.35 13.85 12.53
C GLN A 14 -0.97 13.47 11.18
N LEU A 15 -1.88 12.49 11.17
CA LEU A 15 -2.59 12.09 9.94
C LEU A 15 -3.56 13.19 9.47
N SER A 16 -4.27 13.83 10.41
CA SER A 16 -5.14 14.96 10.08
C SER A 16 -4.37 16.14 9.50
N GLN A 17 -3.16 16.42 10.01
CA GLN A 17 -2.28 17.45 9.50
C GLN A 17 -1.75 17.12 8.10
N TRP A 18 -1.48 15.85 7.80
CA TRP A 18 -1.08 15.42 6.46
C TRP A 18 -2.23 15.57 5.45
N GLN A 19 -3.44 15.18 5.82
CA GLN A 19 -4.63 15.33 4.99
C GLN A 19 -4.97 16.81 4.75
N GLN A 20 -4.87 17.66 5.77
CA GLN A 20 -5.08 19.11 5.64
C GLN A 20 -4.05 19.74 4.68
N ARG A 21 -2.77 19.42 4.83
CA ARG A 21 -1.71 19.95 3.95
C ARG A 21 -1.87 19.54 2.49
N ILE A 22 -2.44 18.36 2.23
CA ILE A 22 -2.76 17.91 0.87
C ILE A 22 -3.94 18.70 0.33
N SER A 23 -5.01 18.86 1.12
CA SER A 23 -6.20 19.62 0.71
C SER A 23 -5.85 21.06 0.35
N GLU A 24 -5.09 21.76 1.20
CA GLU A 24 -4.66 23.14 0.97
C GLU A 24 -3.81 23.27 -0.30
N LYS A 25 -2.90 22.31 -0.54
CA LYS A 25 -2.09 22.31 -1.76
C LYS A 25 -2.90 22.02 -3.02
N TRP A 26 -3.92 21.17 -2.95
CA TRP A 26 -4.83 20.92 -4.06
C TRP A 26 -5.67 22.15 -4.39
N GLU A 27 -6.16 22.87 -3.39
CA GLU A 27 -6.90 24.12 -3.59
C GLU A 27 -6.01 25.21 -4.20
N LEU A 28 -4.78 25.38 -3.72
CA LEU A 28 -3.83 26.35 -4.26
C LEU A 28 -3.37 26.00 -5.69
N MET A 29 -3.18 24.72 -5.99
CA MET A 29 -2.82 24.26 -7.33
C MET A 29 -3.99 24.40 -8.31
N GLY A 30 -5.22 24.09 -7.87
CA GLY A 30 -6.44 24.22 -8.67
C GLY A 30 -6.79 25.69 -8.96
N THR A 31 -6.71 26.57 -7.95
CA THR A 31 -6.94 28.01 -8.13
C THR A 31 -5.84 28.65 -8.99
N GLY A 32 -4.59 28.26 -8.80
CA GLY A 32 -3.48 28.70 -9.64
C GLY A 32 -3.65 28.27 -11.11
N LEU A 33 -4.09 27.04 -11.37
CA LEU A 33 -4.27 26.54 -12.74
C LEU A 33 -5.50 27.15 -13.41
N ALA A 34 -6.61 27.32 -12.68
CA ALA A 34 -7.82 27.98 -13.19
C ALA A 34 -7.58 29.45 -13.54
N ASN A 35 -6.88 30.20 -12.68
CA ASN A 35 -6.59 31.61 -12.91
C ASN A 35 -5.59 31.83 -14.07
N ASN A 36 -4.57 30.98 -14.20
CA ASN A 36 -3.60 31.07 -15.29
C ASN A 36 -4.17 30.66 -16.66
N LEU A 37 -5.21 29.81 -16.69
CA LEU A 37 -5.91 29.44 -17.93
C LEU A 37 -6.91 30.51 -18.40
N ALA A 38 -7.43 31.34 -17.48
CA ALA A 38 -8.36 32.41 -17.82
C ALA A 38 -7.66 33.60 -18.53
N ASP A 39 -6.38 33.82 -18.26
CA ASP A 39 -5.61 34.97 -18.78
C ASP A 39 -4.81 34.66 -20.06
N THR A 40 -4.89 33.43 -20.58
CA THR A 40 -4.14 33.04 -21.78
C THR A 40 -4.90 33.38 -23.06
N THR A 41 -4.66 34.58 -23.60
CA THR A 41 -5.09 34.94 -24.95
C THR A 41 -4.30 34.16 -25.99
N PHE A 42 -4.93 33.17 -26.62
CA PHE A 42 -4.30 32.40 -27.69
C PHE A 42 -4.07 33.26 -28.95
N PRO A 43 -2.91 33.15 -29.61
CA PRO A 43 -2.64 33.84 -30.86
C PRO A 43 -3.68 33.50 -31.95
N SER A 44 -4.14 34.50 -32.71
CA SER A 44 -5.24 34.34 -33.68
C SER A 44 -4.98 33.30 -34.81
N TRP A 45 -3.72 32.96 -35.08
CA TRP A 45 -3.34 31.94 -36.07
C TRP A 45 -3.68 30.50 -35.64
N LEU A 46 -3.91 30.25 -34.33
CA LEU A 46 -4.36 28.96 -33.79
C LEU A 46 -5.87 28.69 -34.00
N ASN A 47 -6.66 29.71 -34.34
CA ASN A 47 -8.11 29.57 -34.56
C ASN A 47 -8.51 29.10 -35.97
N SER A 48 -7.53 28.79 -36.84
CA SER A 48 -7.82 28.21 -38.15
C SER A 48 -8.43 26.80 -37.99
N PRO A 49 -9.50 26.46 -38.74
CA PRO A 49 -10.18 25.16 -38.62
C PRO A 49 -9.25 23.96 -38.84
N LEU A 50 -8.22 24.12 -39.67
CA LEU A 50 -7.23 23.08 -39.95
C LEU A 50 -6.28 22.89 -38.75
N VAL A 51 -5.84 23.98 -38.11
CA VAL A 51 -4.99 23.92 -36.91
C VAL A 51 -5.77 23.34 -35.72
N LYS A 52 -7.06 23.68 -35.60
CA LYS A 52 -7.95 23.10 -34.58
C LYS A 52 -8.14 21.59 -34.76
N ALA A 53 -8.26 21.10 -35.99
CA ALA A 53 -8.37 19.67 -36.27
C ALA A 53 -7.07 18.92 -35.93
N ILE A 54 -5.90 19.46 -36.33
CA ILE A 54 -4.59 18.85 -36.05
C ILE A 54 -4.30 18.82 -34.55
N THR A 55 -4.55 19.92 -33.85
CA THR A 55 -4.34 20.01 -32.39
C THR A 55 -5.26 19.06 -31.63
N HIS A 56 -6.52 18.94 -32.03
CA HIS A 56 -7.45 17.98 -31.44
C HIS A 56 -6.98 16.53 -31.63
N LEU A 57 -6.51 16.19 -32.83
CA LEU A 57 -6.02 14.85 -33.14
C LEU A 57 -4.73 14.53 -32.38
N LEU A 58 -3.79 15.49 -32.29
CA LEU A 58 -2.57 15.35 -31.48
C LEU A 58 -2.87 15.20 -29.99
N PHE A 59 -3.83 15.97 -29.47
CA PHE A 59 -4.23 15.92 -28.06
C PHE A 59 -4.81 14.55 -27.70
N TRP A 60 -5.78 14.07 -28.48
CA TRP A 60 -6.34 12.73 -28.28
C TRP A 60 -5.33 11.62 -28.53
N GLY A 61 -4.44 11.79 -29.51
CA GLY A 61 -3.34 10.87 -29.76
C GLY A 61 -2.40 10.75 -28.56
N MET A 62 -2.01 11.88 -27.95
CA MET A 62 -1.17 11.92 -26.76
C MET A 62 -1.85 11.26 -25.55
N ILE A 63 -3.15 11.49 -25.37
CA ILE A 63 -3.96 10.82 -24.33
C ILE A 63 -3.99 9.31 -24.57
N ALA A 64 -4.29 8.87 -25.80
CA ALA A 64 -4.35 7.46 -26.14
C ALA A 64 -3.00 6.75 -25.90
N VAL A 65 -1.89 7.36 -26.31
CA VAL A 65 -0.54 6.84 -26.07
C VAL A 65 -0.24 6.77 -24.56
N SER A 66 -0.61 7.81 -23.80
CA SER A 66 -0.43 7.82 -22.35
C SER A 66 -1.24 6.72 -21.66
N LEU A 67 -2.50 6.52 -22.05
CA LEU A 67 -3.34 5.45 -21.52
C LEU A 67 -2.76 4.07 -21.85
N ILE A 68 -2.34 3.85 -23.09
CA ILE A 68 -1.68 2.59 -23.51
C ILE A 68 -0.42 2.36 -22.68
N TRP A 69 0.40 3.40 -22.46
CA TRP A 69 1.61 3.31 -21.65
C TRP A 69 1.30 2.94 -20.19
N ILE A 70 0.31 3.61 -19.58
CA ILE A 70 -0.11 3.35 -18.20
C ILE A 70 -0.64 1.92 -18.06
N ILE A 71 -1.49 1.47 -18.99
CA ILE A 71 -2.00 0.09 -19.01
C ILE A 71 -0.84 -0.89 -19.17
N TRP A 72 0.13 -0.60 -20.05
CA TRP A 72 1.27 -1.48 -20.30
C TRP A 72 2.18 -1.60 -19.08
N LYS A 73 2.48 -0.48 -18.41
CA LYS A 73 3.24 -0.47 -17.14
C LYS A 73 2.47 -1.13 -16.00
N GLY A 74 1.18 -0.88 -15.89
CA GLY A 74 0.30 -1.54 -14.93
C GLY A 74 0.29 -3.06 -15.13
N GLN A 75 0.21 -3.53 -16.39
CA GLN A 75 0.32 -4.94 -16.70
C GLN A 75 1.70 -5.51 -16.36
N GLN A 76 2.80 -4.76 -16.55
CA GLN A 76 4.13 -5.22 -16.15
C GLN A 76 4.22 -5.41 -14.63
N TRP A 77 3.63 -4.51 -13.85
CA TRP A 77 3.54 -4.62 -12.39
C TRP A 77 2.66 -5.79 -11.94
N VAL A 78 1.47 -5.95 -12.55
CA VAL A 78 0.58 -7.10 -12.31
C VAL A 78 1.24 -8.42 -12.71
N ARG A 79 2.03 -8.45 -13.79
CA ARG A 79 2.79 -9.65 -14.20
C ARG A 79 3.92 -9.96 -13.22
N TRP A 80 4.60 -8.96 -12.67
CA TRP A 80 5.61 -9.15 -11.61
C TRP A 80 4.96 -9.69 -10.33
N TYR A 81 3.86 -9.07 -9.89
CA TYR A 81 3.06 -9.52 -8.75
C TYR A 81 2.51 -10.95 -8.96
N ARG A 82 1.94 -11.24 -10.14
CA ARG A 82 1.48 -12.60 -10.50
C ARG A 82 2.61 -13.60 -10.62
N ARG A 83 3.82 -13.24 -11.06
CA ARG A 83 4.96 -14.18 -11.13
C ARG A 83 5.46 -14.55 -9.73
N ASN A 84 5.51 -13.59 -8.82
CA ASN A 84 5.84 -13.85 -7.41
C ASN A 84 4.78 -14.70 -6.70
N ILE A 85 3.52 -14.63 -7.14
CA ILE A 85 2.43 -15.48 -6.62
C ILE A 85 2.34 -16.83 -7.37
N LYS A 86 2.63 -16.89 -8.67
CA LYS A 86 2.56 -18.12 -9.48
C LYS A 86 3.68 -19.11 -9.20
N SER A 87 4.86 -18.65 -8.77
CA SER A 87 5.88 -19.55 -8.23
C SER A 87 5.38 -20.34 -7.00
N TYR A 88 4.28 -19.89 -6.38
CA TYR A 88 3.59 -20.62 -5.32
C TYR A 88 2.43 -21.51 -5.80
N SER A 89 1.84 -21.25 -6.98
CA SER A 89 0.70 -22.00 -7.49
C SER A 89 1.09 -23.18 -8.40
N ASP A 90 2.22 -23.10 -9.11
CA ASP A 90 2.62 -24.16 -10.07
C ASP A 90 3.20 -25.43 -9.41
N ARG A 91 3.21 -25.51 -8.07
CA ARG A 91 3.42 -26.77 -7.32
C ARG A 91 2.13 -27.44 -6.84
N ARG A 92 0.95 -26.91 -7.18
CA ARG A 92 -0.33 -27.59 -6.92
C ARG A 92 -0.84 -28.23 -8.21
N THR A 93 -0.17 -29.29 -8.60
CA THR A 93 -0.77 -30.33 -9.43
C THR A 93 -2.07 -30.77 -8.79
N ILE A 94 -3.16 -30.50 -9.54
CA ILE A 94 -4.41 -31.24 -9.64
C ILE A 94 -4.34 -32.59 -8.90
N ASN A 95 -4.90 -32.65 -7.68
CA ASN A 95 -5.71 -33.73 -7.13
C ASN A 95 -5.81 -33.59 -5.61
N ASN A 96 -7.05 -33.61 -5.11
CA ASN A 96 -7.46 -33.47 -3.73
C ASN A 96 -7.26 -32.07 -3.15
N ILE A 97 -8.36 -31.37 -2.92
CA ILE A 97 -8.42 -30.21 -2.04
C ILE A 97 -8.74 -30.77 -0.65
N PRO A 98 -7.76 -30.97 0.26
CA PRO A 98 -8.07 -30.86 1.66
C PRO A 98 -8.27 -29.37 1.94
N GLU A 99 -9.44 -29.07 2.48
CA GLU A 99 -9.77 -27.85 3.21
C GLU A 99 -8.51 -27.25 3.85
N ILE A 100 -8.15 -26.03 3.47
CA ILE A 100 -6.97 -25.34 4.00
C ILE A 100 -7.26 -25.12 5.49
N THR A 101 -6.71 -25.99 6.33
CA THR A 101 -6.76 -25.82 7.78
C THR A 101 -6.05 -24.50 8.14
N PRO A 102 -6.70 -23.60 8.90
CA PRO A 102 -6.17 -22.26 9.20
C PRO A 102 -4.81 -22.27 9.92
N ASP A 103 -4.47 -23.39 10.56
CA ASP A 103 -3.23 -23.60 11.30
C ASP A 103 -1.97 -23.59 10.40
N ARG A 104 -2.09 -23.99 9.13
CA ARG A 104 -0.93 -24.04 8.21
C ARG A 104 -0.57 -22.72 7.53
N SER A 105 -1.38 -21.67 7.72
CA SER A 105 -1.25 -20.43 6.95
C SER A 105 -0.24 -19.44 7.55
N VAL A 106 -0.12 -19.37 8.88
CA VAL A 106 0.85 -18.50 9.56
C VAL A 106 2.28 -19.02 9.35
N ASP A 107 2.53 -20.28 9.65
CA ASP A 107 3.85 -20.93 9.48
C ASP A 107 4.39 -20.82 8.06
N HIS A 108 3.48 -20.89 7.08
CA HIS A 108 3.80 -20.71 5.69
C HIS A 108 4.36 -19.32 5.37
N TRP A 109 3.75 -18.26 5.92
CA TRP A 109 4.24 -16.90 5.73
C TRP A 109 5.56 -16.66 6.47
N VAL A 110 5.70 -17.21 7.68
CA VAL A 110 6.94 -17.14 8.47
C VAL A 110 8.09 -17.83 7.73
N SER A 111 7.86 -19.03 7.18
CA SER A 111 8.87 -19.76 6.40
C SER A 111 9.29 -18.98 5.15
N GLN A 112 8.34 -18.38 4.44
CA GLN A 112 8.66 -17.53 3.30
C GLN A 112 9.46 -16.29 3.69
N ALA A 113 9.16 -15.67 4.83
CA ALA A 113 9.91 -14.52 5.33
C ALA A 113 11.38 -14.88 5.58
N GLN A 114 11.64 -16.04 6.20
CA GLN A 114 12.99 -16.55 6.44
C GLN A 114 13.74 -16.80 5.13
N GLN A 115 13.09 -17.47 4.16
CA GLN A 115 13.70 -17.73 2.85
C GLN A 115 14.04 -16.43 2.11
N ALA A 116 13.12 -15.46 2.11
CA ALA A 116 13.33 -14.16 1.48
C ALA A 116 14.51 -13.40 2.13
N GLN A 117 14.66 -13.49 3.45
CA GLN A 117 15.81 -12.90 4.16
C GLN A 117 17.13 -13.55 3.76
N ILE A 118 17.19 -14.89 3.70
CA ILE A 118 18.39 -15.63 3.26
C ILE A 118 18.78 -15.23 1.83
N GLN A 119 17.80 -14.99 0.96
CA GLN A 119 18.00 -14.56 -0.42
C GLN A 119 18.34 -13.06 -0.55
N GLY A 120 18.37 -12.30 0.54
CA GLY A 120 18.59 -10.86 0.54
C GLY A 120 17.39 -10.03 0.04
N ASN A 121 16.23 -10.65 -0.17
CA ASN A 121 15.00 -9.95 -0.55
C ASN A 121 14.26 -9.45 0.70
N TYR A 122 14.77 -8.38 1.27
CA TYR A 122 14.28 -7.81 2.52
C TYR A 122 12.85 -7.26 2.42
N GLN A 123 12.46 -6.76 1.25
CA GLN A 123 11.10 -6.24 1.05
C GLN A 123 10.07 -7.36 1.11
N GLN A 124 10.35 -8.48 0.44
CA GLN A 124 9.49 -9.65 0.48
C GLN A 124 9.43 -10.25 1.89
N ALA A 125 10.55 -10.27 2.63
CA ALA A 125 10.55 -10.75 4.02
C ALA A 125 9.58 -9.93 4.90
N CYS A 126 9.62 -8.60 4.81
CA CYS A 126 8.71 -7.73 5.56
C CYS A 126 7.24 -7.92 5.14
N GLN A 127 6.97 -8.09 3.85
CA GLN A 127 5.62 -8.36 3.34
C GLN A 127 5.08 -9.68 3.86
N CYS A 128 5.90 -10.74 3.90
CA CYS A 128 5.50 -12.03 4.44
C CYS A 128 5.19 -11.94 5.95
N LEU A 129 5.99 -11.21 6.73
CA LEU A 129 5.72 -10.99 8.16
C LEU A 129 4.43 -10.19 8.39
N TYR A 130 4.15 -9.20 7.54
CA TYR A 130 2.86 -8.50 7.56
C TYR A 130 1.67 -9.45 7.29
N GLN A 131 1.79 -10.33 6.29
CA GLN A 131 0.76 -11.34 6.00
C GLN A 131 0.57 -12.33 7.15
N ALA A 132 1.67 -12.76 7.78
CA ALA A 132 1.63 -13.62 8.97
C ALA A 132 0.86 -12.97 10.12
N MET A 133 1.13 -11.68 10.38
CA MET A 133 0.40 -10.89 11.39
C MET A 133 -1.11 -10.82 11.10
N LEU A 134 -1.51 -10.48 9.86
CA LEU A 134 -2.93 -10.41 9.51
C LEU A 134 -3.64 -11.76 9.68
N GLN A 135 -2.95 -12.84 9.30
CA GLN A 135 -3.45 -14.19 9.45
C GLN A 135 -3.57 -14.60 10.91
N GLN A 136 -2.65 -14.18 11.77
CA GLN A 136 -2.72 -14.40 13.21
C GLN A 136 -3.92 -13.65 13.83
N LEU A 137 -4.12 -12.37 13.47
CA LEU A 137 -5.29 -11.59 13.88
C LEU A 137 -6.61 -12.24 13.47
N HIS A 138 -6.62 -12.87 12.30
CA HIS A 138 -7.75 -13.67 11.85
C HIS A 138 -7.96 -14.95 12.66
N ASN A 139 -6.90 -15.72 12.87
CA ASN A 139 -6.94 -16.97 13.62
C ASN A 139 -7.38 -16.76 15.08
N GLN A 140 -6.94 -15.67 15.70
CA GLN A 140 -7.35 -15.25 17.05
C GLN A 140 -8.79 -14.69 17.09
N LYS A 141 -9.51 -14.64 15.96
CA LYS A 141 -10.86 -14.08 15.81
C LYS A 141 -10.99 -12.62 16.24
N ILE A 142 -9.87 -11.91 16.38
CA ILE A 142 -9.84 -10.48 16.71
C ILE A 142 -10.32 -9.68 15.50
N ILE A 143 -9.80 -10.03 14.32
CA ILE A 143 -10.09 -9.33 13.07
C ILE A 143 -10.38 -10.36 11.98
N PRO A 144 -11.65 -10.62 11.61
CA PRO A 144 -11.95 -11.56 10.54
C PRO A 144 -11.35 -11.05 9.22
N HIS A 145 -10.70 -11.95 8.48
CA HIS A 145 -10.09 -11.63 7.20
C HIS A 145 -11.18 -11.30 6.18
N GLN A 146 -11.09 -10.10 5.60
CA GLN A 146 -11.98 -9.63 4.54
C GLN A 146 -11.12 -9.06 3.42
N SER A 147 -11.32 -9.53 2.20
CA SER A 147 -10.53 -9.12 1.03
C SER A 147 -10.67 -7.64 0.68
N SER A 148 -11.76 -6.99 1.11
CA SER A 148 -11.99 -5.55 0.91
C SER A 148 -11.41 -4.67 2.01
N ARG A 149 -10.85 -5.25 3.10
CA ARG A 149 -10.37 -4.47 4.23
C ARG A 149 -9.03 -3.82 3.91
N THR A 150 -8.94 -2.53 4.21
CA THR A 150 -7.76 -1.69 3.97
C THR A 150 -6.86 -1.60 5.19
N ASP A 151 -5.59 -1.27 4.99
CA ASP A 151 -4.63 -1.04 6.07
C ASP A 151 -5.10 0.03 7.08
N GLY A 152 -5.84 1.05 6.62
CA GLY A 152 -6.41 2.07 7.50
C GLY A 152 -7.50 1.52 8.43
N GLU A 153 -8.29 0.55 7.97
CA GLU A 153 -9.29 -0.13 8.79
C GLU A 153 -8.63 -1.10 9.79
N TYR A 154 -7.60 -1.83 9.36
CA TYR A 154 -6.78 -2.63 10.28
C TYR A 154 -6.17 -1.75 11.37
N GLY A 155 -5.62 -0.59 11.02
CA GLY A 155 -5.03 0.35 11.97
C GLY A 155 -6.03 0.84 13.04
N LYS A 156 -7.28 1.13 12.66
CA LYS A 156 -8.34 1.53 13.60
C LYS A 156 -8.66 0.44 14.62
N ILE A 157 -8.77 -0.82 14.17
CA ILE A 157 -9.10 -1.94 15.06
C ILE A 157 -7.90 -2.25 15.96
N ILE A 158 -6.70 -2.31 15.39
CA ILE A 158 -5.46 -2.53 16.14
C ILE A 158 -5.32 -1.49 17.26
N ALA A 159 -5.63 -0.22 17.01
CA ALA A 159 -5.55 0.85 18.00
C ALA A 159 -6.44 0.63 19.24
N THR A 160 -7.47 -0.22 19.16
CA THR A 160 -8.35 -0.57 20.30
C THR A 160 -7.85 -1.76 21.12
N MET A 161 -6.80 -2.44 20.68
CA MET A 161 -6.23 -3.61 21.37
C MET A 161 -5.45 -3.20 22.62
N SER A 162 -5.31 -4.11 23.59
CA SER A 162 -4.52 -3.88 24.81
C SER A 162 -3.05 -3.59 24.53
N GLN A 163 -2.47 -4.19 23.49
CA GLN A 163 -1.07 -4.06 23.11
C GLN A 163 -0.94 -3.82 21.60
N PRO A 164 -1.22 -2.59 21.13
CA PRO A 164 -1.31 -2.28 19.70
C PRO A 164 0.05 -2.10 19.02
N GLN A 165 1.10 -1.78 19.80
CA GLN A 165 2.39 -1.32 19.31
C GLN A 165 3.09 -2.24 18.29
N PRO A 166 3.22 -3.55 18.53
CA PRO A 166 3.97 -4.39 17.60
C PRO A 166 3.20 -4.61 16.28
N TYR A 167 1.87 -4.65 16.33
CA TYR A 167 1.00 -4.68 15.14
C TYR A 167 1.09 -3.39 14.33
N GLN A 168 1.03 -2.23 15.00
CA GLN A 168 1.18 -0.92 14.35
C GLN A 168 2.55 -0.76 13.70
N LYS A 169 3.60 -1.30 14.31
CA LYS A 169 4.97 -1.26 13.78
C LYS A 169 5.07 -2.00 12.43
N LEU A 170 4.56 -3.23 12.35
CA LEU A 170 4.51 -4.01 11.10
C LEU A 170 3.64 -3.34 10.04
N LEU A 171 2.46 -2.82 10.43
CA LEU A 171 1.56 -2.11 9.53
C LEU A 171 2.21 -0.86 8.92
N ARG A 172 2.86 -0.02 9.74
CA ARG A 172 3.56 1.19 9.27
C ARG A 172 4.70 0.85 8.31
N ILE A 173 5.52 -0.14 8.66
CA ILE A 173 6.62 -0.57 7.81
C ILE A 173 6.10 -1.06 6.45
N HIS A 174 5.01 -1.84 6.44
CA HIS A 174 4.38 -2.28 5.20
C HIS A 174 3.94 -1.09 4.34
N GLN A 175 3.26 -0.10 4.92
CA GLN A 175 2.81 1.09 4.21
C GLN A 175 3.98 1.91 3.64
N GLU A 176 5.06 2.10 4.42
CA GLU A 176 6.26 2.81 3.97
C GLU A 176 6.98 2.09 2.81
N LEU A 177 7.01 0.75 2.83
CA LEU A 177 7.58 -0.06 1.74
C LEU A 177 6.72 -0.12 0.48
N CYS A 178 5.39 0.02 0.61
CA CYS A 178 4.46 -0.05 -0.51
C CYS A 178 4.19 1.31 -1.16
N PHE A 179 4.13 2.38 -0.36
CA PHE A 179 3.69 3.70 -0.81
C PHE A 179 4.72 4.81 -0.56
N GLY A 180 5.77 4.54 0.23
CA GLY A 180 6.86 5.48 0.47
C GLY A 180 8.02 5.32 -0.52
N ASN A 181 8.98 6.24 -0.44
CA ASN A 181 10.29 6.14 -1.11
C ASN A 181 11.30 5.38 -0.23
N PHE A 182 10.85 4.32 0.44
CA PHE A 182 11.68 3.57 1.39
C PHE A 182 12.14 2.24 0.78
N SER A 183 13.45 2.00 0.79
CA SER A 183 14.03 0.73 0.35
C SER A 183 14.20 -0.20 1.56
N ALA A 184 13.81 -1.46 1.41
CA ALA A 184 13.98 -2.43 2.48
C ALA A 184 15.47 -2.69 2.76
N SER A 185 15.87 -2.53 4.02
CA SER A 185 17.20 -2.83 4.54
C SER A 185 17.15 -4.05 5.48
N ILE A 186 18.32 -4.62 5.77
CA ILE A 186 18.44 -5.70 6.76
C ILE A 186 17.94 -5.27 8.14
N SER A 187 18.26 -4.05 8.57
CA SER A 187 17.80 -3.48 9.85
C SER A 187 16.28 -3.36 9.94
N LEU A 188 15.62 -3.08 8.82
CA LEU A 188 14.17 -2.98 8.77
C LEU A 188 13.52 -4.37 8.83
N VAL A 189 14.12 -5.39 8.21
CA VAL A 189 13.67 -6.79 8.36
C VAL A 189 13.84 -7.29 9.79
N GLU A 190 14.96 -6.97 10.44
CA GLU A 190 15.15 -7.29 11.87
C GLU A 190 14.07 -6.63 12.74
N THR A 191 13.74 -5.37 12.44
CA THR A 191 12.65 -4.66 13.12
C THR A 191 11.29 -5.35 12.91
N CYS A 192 11.01 -5.83 11.70
CA CYS A 192 9.80 -6.60 11.41
C CYS A 192 9.77 -7.92 12.17
N TRP A 193 10.89 -8.65 12.24
CA TRP A 193 10.98 -9.88 13.02
C TRP A 193 10.76 -9.65 14.50
N GLN A 194 11.41 -8.63 15.06
CA GLN A 194 11.23 -8.27 16.46
C GLN A 194 9.76 -7.94 16.77
N ALA A 195 9.11 -7.15 15.91
CA ALA A 195 7.69 -6.84 16.05
C ALA A 195 6.81 -8.10 15.98
N TYR A 196 7.13 -9.01 15.06
CA TYR A 196 6.39 -10.25 14.90
C TYR A 196 6.58 -11.21 16.10
N GLU A 197 7.79 -11.31 16.64
CA GLU A 197 8.05 -12.07 17.86
C GLU A 197 7.34 -11.49 19.09
N GLU A 198 7.28 -10.16 19.20
CA GLU A 198 6.49 -9.48 20.24
C GLU A 198 5.03 -9.90 20.15
N ILE A 199 4.44 -9.96 18.94
CA ILE A 199 3.05 -10.40 18.70
C ILE A 199 2.80 -11.85 19.11
N ILE A 200 3.73 -12.77 18.84
CA ILE A 200 3.59 -14.19 19.22
C ILE A 200 3.60 -14.37 20.75
N LYS A 201 4.24 -13.45 21.48
CA LYS A 201 4.35 -13.50 22.95
C LYS A 201 3.14 -12.89 23.67
N LEU A 202 2.18 -12.29 22.95
CA LEU A 202 0.94 -11.72 23.51
C LEU A 202 -0.16 -12.77 23.64
#